data_AF-A0A8H3B1E7-F1
#
_entry.id   AF-A0A8H3B1E7-F1
#
_cell.length_a   1.000
_cell.length_b   1.000
_cell.length_c   1.000
_cell.angle_alpha   90.00
_cell.angle_beta   90.00
_cell.angle_gamma   90.00
#
_symmetry.space_group_name_H-M   'P 1'
#
loop_
_entity.id
_entity.type
_entity.pdbx_description
1 polymer ?
#
loop_
_entity_poly.entity_id
_entity_poly.type
_entity_poly.pdbx_seq_one_letter_code
_entity_poly.pdbx_strand_id
1 'polypeptide(L)'
;MTTASYPYPLIPTPPGDWQKSLHEMHAIRMAAIHNIFIRSFNAIIYHAPNITESDLPSFIKFCRVVVDAVHEHHQTEEEVMFPYFEEKLGKGAMDANINQHHGFMPKFDEWNEHCKKILAKEETYEPTKFVAMLRKSTDVLSAHLVDEIPTIEASIMKEHFTDAELRELEARVTKKIKECTSVWLMPIVFVSGDLSHNPWFPEEVPAPVLFFARHIAMRIEGDMWKWGQSDKYGRLKDEFKSMYGMANS
;
A
#
# COMPACT_ATOMS: atom_id res chain seq x y z
N MET A 1 -14.03 -18.23 -15.97
CA MET A 1 -14.47 -17.05 -15.19
C MET A 1 -14.13 -17.33 -13.74
N THR A 2 -12.94 -16.93 -13.28
CA THR A 2 -12.65 -16.89 -11.85
C THR A 2 -13.36 -15.67 -11.31
N THR A 3 -14.47 -15.89 -10.59
CA THR A 3 -15.05 -14.86 -9.73
C THR A 3 -14.00 -14.56 -8.67
N ALA A 4 -13.19 -13.54 -8.88
CA ALA A 4 -12.11 -13.23 -7.97
C ALA A 4 -12.71 -12.84 -6.60
N SER A 5 -12.20 -13.47 -5.54
CA SER A 5 -12.71 -13.37 -4.17
C SER A 5 -12.47 -11.97 -3.62
N TYR A 6 -13.48 -11.45 -2.93
CA TYR A 6 -13.34 -10.35 -2.01
C TYR A 6 -13.55 -10.91 -0.60
N PRO A 7 -12.73 -10.54 0.39
CA PRO A 7 -11.57 -9.64 0.30
C PRO A 7 -10.35 -10.25 -0.41
N TYR A 8 -9.42 -9.39 -0.87
CA TYR A 8 -8.05 -9.81 -1.13
C TYR A 8 -7.38 -10.21 0.20
N PRO A 9 -6.70 -11.37 0.25
CA PRO A 9 -6.10 -11.88 1.48
C PRO A 9 -4.90 -11.03 1.90
N LEU A 10 -4.72 -10.90 3.22
CA LEU A 10 -3.54 -10.25 3.78
C LEU A 10 -2.32 -11.18 3.71
N ILE A 11 -1.15 -10.57 3.55
CA ILE A 11 0.15 -11.26 3.56
C ILE A 11 0.55 -11.52 5.02
N PRO A 12 0.81 -12.78 5.43
CA PRO A 12 1.33 -13.07 6.76
C PRO A 12 2.65 -12.33 7.00
N THR A 13 2.87 -11.86 8.23
CA THR A 13 4.15 -11.24 8.60
C THR A 13 5.29 -12.25 8.45
N PRO A 14 6.32 -11.96 7.62
CA PRO A 14 7.50 -12.80 7.50
C PRO A 14 8.20 -13.03 8.85
N PRO A 15 8.91 -14.15 9.03
CA PRO A 15 9.59 -14.45 10.29
C PRO A 15 10.79 -13.53 10.51
N GLY A 16 11.04 -13.17 11.78
CA GLY A 16 12.21 -12.39 12.18
C GLY A 16 11.87 -11.28 13.18
N ASP A 17 12.86 -10.43 13.43
CA ASP A 17 12.76 -9.26 14.29
C ASP A 17 13.31 -8.03 13.57
N TRP A 18 12.40 -7.21 13.05
CA TRP A 18 12.72 -5.99 12.31
C TRP A 18 13.53 -4.98 13.15
N GLN A 19 13.44 -5.00 14.48
CA GLN A 19 14.20 -4.09 15.35
C GLN A 19 15.65 -4.51 15.51
N LYS A 20 15.95 -5.79 15.32
CA LYS A 20 17.28 -6.37 15.61
C LYS A 20 18.08 -6.73 14.37
N SER A 21 17.44 -6.87 13.21
CA SER A 21 18.08 -7.38 12.01
C SER A 21 17.58 -6.65 10.77
N LEU A 22 18.48 -5.88 10.13
CA LEU A 22 18.20 -5.22 8.85
C LEU A 22 17.88 -6.26 7.77
N HIS A 23 18.51 -7.43 7.82
CA HIS A 23 18.25 -8.50 6.87
C HIS A 23 16.81 -9.04 6.97
N GLU A 24 16.24 -9.08 8.17
CA GLU A 24 14.86 -9.55 8.40
C GLU A 24 13.84 -8.43 8.15
N MET A 25 14.22 -7.19 8.43
CA MET A 25 13.38 -6.01 8.29
C MET A 25 12.80 -5.83 6.87
N HIS A 26 13.57 -6.10 5.80
CA HIS A 26 13.12 -5.81 4.42
C HIS A 26 11.82 -6.54 4.04
N ALA A 27 11.78 -7.87 4.15
CA ALA A 27 10.57 -8.64 3.86
C ALA A 27 9.43 -8.29 4.83
N ILE A 28 9.73 -8.11 6.13
CA ILE A 28 8.74 -7.74 7.15
C ILE A 28 8.06 -6.42 6.79
N ARG A 29 8.85 -5.41 6.40
CA ARG A 29 8.35 -4.09 6.03
C ARG A 29 7.61 -4.09 4.70
N MET A 30 8.09 -4.84 3.73
CA MET A 30 7.38 -4.98 2.45
C MET A 30 5.99 -5.56 2.65
N ALA A 31 5.87 -6.66 3.40
CA ALA A 31 4.57 -7.25 3.72
C ALA A 31 3.65 -6.27 4.46
N ALA A 32 4.18 -5.42 5.35
CA ALA A 32 3.39 -4.42 6.05
C ALA A 32 2.85 -3.33 5.11
N ILE A 33 3.68 -2.79 4.22
CA ILE A 33 3.28 -1.79 3.22
C ILE A 33 2.27 -2.40 2.24
N HIS A 34 2.51 -3.62 1.77
CA HIS A 34 1.60 -4.33 0.87
C HIS A 34 0.22 -4.55 1.50
N ASN A 35 0.17 -4.87 2.80
CA ASN A 35 -1.08 -4.98 3.53
C ASN A 35 -1.85 -3.66 3.65
N ILE A 36 -1.19 -2.50 3.63
CA ILE A 36 -1.85 -1.19 3.55
C ILE A 36 -2.54 -1.02 2.20
N PHE A 37 -1.92 -1.45 1.10
CA PHE A 37 -2.55 -1.42 -0.22
C PHE A 37 -3.72 -2.39 -0.32
N ILE A 38 -3.53 -3.64 0.11
CA ILE A 38 -4.58 -4.67 0.13
C ILE A 38 -5.81 -4.18 0.90
N ARG A 39 -5.62 -3.62 2.10
CA ARG A 39 -6.72 -3.06 2.89
C ARG A 39 -7.36 -1.86 2.23
N SER A 40 -6.58 -1.00 1.58
CA SER A 40 -7.11 0.13 0.81
C SER A 40 -8.02 -0.35 -0.32
N PHE A 41 -7.59 -1.34 -1.11
CA PHE A 41 -8.41 -1.91 -2.18
C PHE A 41 -9.66 -2.61 -1.65
N ASN A 42 -9.53 -3.37 -0.56
CA ASN A 42 -10.69 -3.97 0.11
C ASN A 42 -11.67 -2.90 0.59
N ALA A 43 -11.21 -1.80 1.18
CA ALA A 43 -12.05 -0.66 1.54
C ALA A 43 -12.76 -0.04 0.33
N ILE A 44 -12.04 0.18 -0.77
CA ILE A 44 -12.61 0.75 -2.00
C ILE A 44 -13.71 -0.16 -2.54
N ILE A 45 -13.46 -1.47 -2.64
CA ILE A 45 -14.43 -2.45 -3.14
C ILE A 45 -15.66 -2.54 -2.21
N TYR A 46 -15.45 -2.46 -0.89
CA TYR A 46 -16.53 -2.44 0.10
C TYR A 46 -17.45 -1.23 -0.05
N HIS A 47 -16.86 -0.04 -0.14
CA HIS A 47 -17.59 1.21 -0.09
C HIS A 47 -18.17 1.62 -1.43
N ALA A 48 -17.53 1.26 -2.55
CA ALA A 48 -17.94 1.67 -3.88
C ALA A 48 -19.45 1.55 -4.17
N PRO A 49 -20.15 0.45 -3.87
CA PRO A 49 -21.59 0.34 -4.11
C PRO A 49 -22.47 1.04 -3.06
N ASN A 50 -21.91 1.51 -1.95
CA ASN A 50 -22.63 1.95 -0.75
C ASN A 50 -22.51 3.46 -0.46
N ILE A 51 -21.78 4.21 -1.31
CA ILE A 51 -21.64 5.66 -1.12
C ILE A 51 -22.86 6.45 -1.62
N THR A 52 -23.12 7.61 -1.01
CA THR A 52 -24.10 8.58 -1.51
C THR A 52 -23.48 9.54 -2.54
N GLU A 53 -24.31 10.33 -3.22
CA GLU A 53 -23.82 11.40 -4.11
C GLU A 53 -22.97 12.43 -3.36
N SER A 54 -23.33 12.77 -2.12
CA SER A 54 -22.56 13.69 -1.27
C SER A 54 -21.22 13.12 -0.83
N ASP A 55 -21.12 11.79 -0.73
CA ASP A 55 -19.89 11.10 -0.36
C ASP A 55 -18.87 11.03 -1.49
N LEU A 56 -19.35 11.00 -2.74
CA LEU A 56 -18.56 10.71 -3.93
C LEU A 56 -17.26 11.53 -4.04
N PRO A 57 -17.23 12.86 -3.84
CA PRO A 57 -15.98 13.60 -3.95
C PRO A 57 -14.92 13.13 -2.95
N SER A 58 -15.31 12.88 -1.71
CA SER A 58 -14.40 12.42 -0.66
C SER A 58 -13.91 10.99 -0.92
N PHE A 59 -14.79 10.13 -1.43
CA PHE A 59 -14.45 8.74 -1.77
C PHE A 59 -13.46 8.65 -2.92
N ILE A 60 -13.67 9.44 -3.98
CA ILE A 60 -12.75 9.45 -5.12
C ILE A 60 -11.41 10.11 -4.74
N LYS A 61 -11.39 11.12 -3.87
CA LYS A 61 -10.13 11.66 -3.31
C LYS A 61 -9.34 10.58 -2.56
N PHE A 62 -10.00 9.78 -1.73
CA PHE A 62 -9.37 8.63 -1.07
C PHE A 62 -8.80 7.62 -2.08
N CYS A 63 -9.58 7.25 -3.09
CA CYS A 63 -9.12 6.37 -4.17
C CYS A 63 -7.85 6.90 -4.84
N ARG A 64 -7.78 8.20 -5.11
CA ARG A 64 -6.60 8.83 -5.72
C ARG A 64 -5.38 8.85 -4.80
N VAL A 65 -5.56 9.04 -3.49
CA VAL A 65 -4.46 8.90 -2.52
C VAL A 65 -3.88 7.48 -2.53
N VAL A 66 -4.73 6.46 -2.66
CA VAL A 66 -4.28 5.07 -2.82
C VAL A 66 -3.49 4.90 -4.11
N VAL A 67 -3.92 5.54 -5.19
CA VAL A 67 -3.16 5.54 -6.46
C VAL A 67 -1.78 6.14 -6.29
N ASP A 68 -1.71 7.32 -5.68
CA ASP A 68 -0.45 8.03 -5.48
C ASP A 68 0.51 7.20 -4.62
N ALA A 69 0.01 6.59 -3.53
CA ALA A 69 0.81 5.73 -2.65
C ALA A 69 1.37 4.48 -3.36
N VAL A 70 0.56 3.84 -4.21
CA VAL A 70 0.99 2.68 -5.01
C VAL A 70 2.01 3.07 -6.07
N HIS A 71 1.85 4.23 -6.73
CA HIS A 71 2.84 4.73 -7.68
C HIS A 71 4.17 5.05 -7.02
N GLU A 72 4.14 5.82 -5.92
CA GLU A 72 5.35 6.24 -5.20
C GLU A 72 6.14 5.04 -4.66
N HIS A 73 5.43 4.00 -4.19
CA HIS A 73 6.00 2.73 -3.74
C HIS A 73 6.77 2.02 -4.86
N HIS A 74 6.10 1.65 -5.95
CA HIS A 74 6.73 0.92 -7.05
C HIS A 74 7.79 1.76 -7.79
N GLN A 75 7.62 3.09 -7.83
CA GLN A 75 8.65 4.00 -8.34
C GLN A 75 9.92 3.94 -7.46
N THR A 76 9.76 3.89 -6.14
CA THR A 76 10.90 3.77 -5.22
C THR A 76 11.61 2.42 -5.40
N GLU A 77 10.86 1.35 -5.64
CA GLU A 77 11.44 0.05 -5.94
C GLU A 77 12.25 0.07 -7.22
N GLU A 78 11.66 0.48 -8.34
CA GLU A 78 12.32 0.43 -9.65
C GLU A 78 13.49 1.43 -9.79
N GLU A 79 13.43 2.59 -9.13
CA GLU A 79 14.49 3.59 -9.22
C GLU A 79 15.61 3.39 -8.19
N VAL A 80 15.34 2.68 -7.08
CA VAL A 80 16.29 2.56 -5.96
C VAL A 80 16.51 1.13 -5.51
N MET A 81 15.46 0.42 -5.06
CA MET A 81 15.64 -0.87 -4.40
C MET A 81 16.08 -1.95 -5.38
N PHE A 82 15.37 -2.13 -6.50
CA PHE A 82 15.67 -3.17 -7.47
C PHE A 82 17.04 -3.00 -8.11
N PRO A 83 17.45 -1.80 -8.59
CA PRO A 83 18.80 -1.60 -9.08
C PRO A 83 19.87 -1.96 -8.04
N TYR A 84 19.66 -1.57 -6.78
CA TYR A 84 20.60 -1.89 -5.70
C TYR A 84 20.68 -3.39 -5.41
N PHE A 85 19.56 -4.10 -5.46
CA PHE A 85 19.55 -5.54 -5.30
C PHE A 85 20.25 -6.25 -6.46
N GLU A 86 20.02 -5.82 -7.70
CA GLU A 86 20.67 -6.42 -8.87
C GLU A 86 22.19 -6.23 -8.91
N GLU A 87 22.73 -5.19 -8.28
CA GLU A 87 24.18 -5.02 -8.09
C GLU A 87 24.82 -6.21 -7.34
N LYS A 88 24.06 -6.89 -6.46
CA LYS A 88 24.54 -8.01 -5.63
C LYS A 88 24.02 -9.36 -6.08
N LEU A 89 22.75 -9.42 -6.47
CA LEU A 89 22.05 -10.65 -6.86
C LEU A 89 22.27 -11.01 -8.34
N GLY A 90 22.77 -10.06 -9.13
CA GLY A 90 22.96 -10.20 -10.56
C GLY A 90 21.86 -9.50 -11.35
N LYS A 91 22.22 -9.06 -12.57
CA LYS A 91 21.31 -8.38 -13.49
C LYS A 91 20.10 -9.26 -13.82
N GLY A 92 18.91 -8.68 -13.75
CA GLY A 92 17.64 -9.35 -14.02
C GLY A 92 17.10 -10.16 -12.83
N ALA A 93 17.74 -10.10 -11.66
CA ALA A 93 17.21 -10.75 -10.45
C ALA A 93 15.83 -10.21 -10.04
N MET A 94 15.51 -8.96 -10.42
CA MET A 94 14.22 -8.33 -10.10
C MET A 94 13.28 -8.24 -11.31
N ASP A 95 13.65 -8.79 -12.47
CA ASP A 95 12.85 -8.72 -13.71
C ASP A 95 11.43 -9.28 -13.53
N ALA A 96 11.25 -10.31 -12.69
CA ALA A 96 9.92 -10.86 -12.43
C ALA A 96 8.99 -9.83 -11.78
N ASN A 97 9.47 -9.12 -10.74
CA ASN A 97 8.72 -8.05 -10.07
C ASN A 97 8.42 -6.90 -11.04
N ILE A 98 9.44 -6.44 -11.78
CA ILE A 98 9.30 -5.36 -12.77
C ILE A 98 8.28 -5.73 -13.87
N ASN A 99 8.33 -6.96 -14.38
CA ASN A 99 7.37 -7.41 -15.40
C ASN A 99 5.95 -7.48 -14.85
N GLN A 100 5.77 -7.82 -13.57
CA GLN A 100 4.46 -7.74 -12.92
C GLN A 100 3.98 -6.28 -12.79
N HIS A 101 4.85 -5.33 -12.42
CA HIS A 101 4.53 -3.89 -12.41
C HIS A 101 3.99 -3.44 -13.77
N HIS A 102 4.71 -3.74 -14.85
CA HIS A 102 4.26 -3.45 -16.21
C HIS A 102 2.93 -4.11 -16.58
N GLY A 103 2.58 -5.22 -15.94
CA GLY A 103 1.32 -5.93 -16.12
C GLY A 103 0.11 -5.20 -15.49
N PHE A 104 0.25 -4.61 -14.31
CA PHE A 104 -0.88 -3.99 -13.59
C PHE A 104 -0.92 -2.46 -13.69
N MET A 105 0.21 -1.78 -13.84
CA MET A 105 0.30 -0.31 -13.78
C MET A 105 -0.51 0.39 -14.87
N PRO A 106 -0.46 -0.01 -16.16
CA PRO A 106 -1.24 0.66 -17.20
C PRO A 106 -2.75 0.62 -16.95
N LYS A 107 -3.26 -0.48 -16.37
CA LYS A 107 -4.68 -0.61 -16.01
C LYS A 107 -5.05 0.17 -14.76
N PHE A 108 -4.08 0.34 -13.87
CA PHE A 108 -4.23 1.20 -12.70
C PHE A 108 -4.30 2.68 -13.11
N ASP A 109 -3.48 3.10 -14.07
CA ASP A 109 -3.52 4.43 -14.67
C ASP A 109 -4.84 4.72 -15.37
N GLU A 110 -5.36 3.78 -16.17
CA GLU A 110 -6.68 3.89 -16.78
C GLU A 110 -7.79 4.13 -15.73
N TRP A 111 -7.69 3.46 -14.57
CA TRP A 111 -8.63 3.66 -13.46
C TRP A 111 -8.42 5.00 -12.74
N ASN A 112 -7.18 5.46 -12.56
CA ASN A 112 -6.89 6.78 -12.00
C ASN A 112 -7.44 7.91 -12.89
N GLU A 113 -7.27 7.81 -14.21
CA GLU A 113 -7.85 8.76 -15.15
C GLU A 113 -9.38 8.78 -15.07
N HIS A 114 -10.02 7.62 -14.90
CA HIS A 114 -11.45 7.54 -14.65
C HIS A 114 -11.84 8.24 -13.33
N CYS A 115 -11.08 8.06 -12.25
CA CYS A 115 -11.26 8.81 -10.99
C CYS A 115 -11.18 10.33 -11.20
N LYS A 116 -10.20 10.81 -11.99
CA LYS A 116 -10.04 12.25 -12.29
C LYS A 116 -11.26 12.79 -13.04
N LYS A 117 -11.76 12.07 -14.04
CA LYS A 117 -12.96 12.46 -14.80
C LYS A 117 -14.23 12.47 -13.97
N ILE A 118 -14.39 11.52 -13.04
CA ILE A 118 -15.51 11.52 -12.09
C ILE A 118 -15.46 12.78 -11.21
N LEU A 119 -14.29 13.14 -10.66
CA LEU A 119 -14.13 14.37 -9.87
C LEU A 119 -14.40 15.64 -10.68
N ALA A 120 -13.99 15.66 -11.95
CA ALA A 120 -14.26 16.75 -12.89
C ALA A 120 -15.72 16.79 -13.37
N LYS A 121 -16.55 15.80 -13.00
CA LYS A 121 -17.94 15.62 -13.46
C LYS A 121 -18.06 15.41 -14.98
N GLU A 122 -17.00 14.85 -15.59
CA GLU A 122 -16.96 14.49 -17.01
C GLU A 122 -17.48 13.07 -17.26
N GLU A 123 -17.43 12.21 -16.24
CA GLU A 123 -18.01 10.86 -16.27
C GLU A 123 -18.90 10.61 -15.04
N THR A 124 -20.03 9.92 -15.25
CA THR A 124 -20.90 9.47 -14.16
C THR A 124 -20.26 8.33 -13.39
N TYR A 125 -20.37 8.38 -12.06
CA TYR A 125 -19.93 7.30 -11.20
C TYR A 125 -20.88 6.11 -11.28
N GLU A 126 -20.39 4.98 -11.78
CA GLU A 126 -21.12 3.72 -11.90
C GLU A 126 -20.39 2.65 -11.08
N PRO A 127 -20.86 2.30 -9.86
CA PRO A 127 -20.11 1.47 -8.91
C PRO A 127 -19.59 0.15 -9.50
N THR A 128 -20.43 -0.55 -10.26
CA THR A 128 -20.07 -1.84 -10.87
C THR A 128 -18.96 -1.68 -11.91
N LYS A 129 -19.04 -0.64 -12.75
CA LYS A 129 -17.99 -0.33 -13.74
C LYS A 129 -16.71 0.09 -13.04
N PHE A 130 -16.83 0.94 -12.03
CA PHE A 130 -15.70 1.47 -11.26
C PHE A 130 -14.87 0.36 -10.61
N VAL A 131 -15.55 -0.57 -9.91
CA VAL A 131 -14.89 -1.73 -9.31
C VAL A 131 -14.34 -2.67 -10.39
N ALA A 132 -15.09 -2.95 -11.45
CA ALA A 132 -14.60 -3.82 -12.53
C ALA A 132 -13.34 -3.26 -13.21
N MET A 133 -13.22 -1.94 -13.34
CA MET A 133 -12.01 -1.30 -13.85
C MET A 133 -10.83 -1.44 -12.88
N LEU A 134 -11.04 -1.19 -11.58
CA LEU A 134 -10.01 -1.38 -10.55
C LEU A 134 -9.47 -2.81 -10.53
N ARG A 135 -10.34 -3.81 -10.68
CA ARG A 135 -9.98 -5.23 -10.62
C ARG A 135 -9.07 -5.69 -11.76
N LYS A 136 -9.16 -5.05 -12.94
CA LYS A 136 -8.24 -5.33 -14.06
C LYS A 136 -6.77 -5.11 -13.72
N SER A 137 -6.49 -4.24 -12.74
CA SER A 137 -5.16 -4.03 -12.18
C SER A 137 -4.98 -4.81 -10.87
N THR A 138 -5.90 -4.64 -9.91
CA THR A 138 -5.72 -5.15 -8.54
C THR A 138 -5.67 -6.67 -8.42
N ASP A 139 -6.29 -7.43 -9.34
CA ASP A 139 -6.18 -8.90 -9.33
C ASP A 139 -4.73 -9.34 -9.66
N VAL A 140 -4.02 -8.60 -10.53
CA VAL A 140 -2.60 -8.85 -10.87
C VAL A 140 -1.67 -8.30 -9.80
N LEU A 141 -1.93 -7.08 -9.34
CA LEU A 141 -1.19 -6.45 -8.24
C LEU A 141 -1.24 -7.31 -6.98
N SER A 142 -2.40 -7.86 -6.60
CA SER A 142 -2.51 -8.71 -5.41
C SER A 142 -1.61 -9.96 -5.46
N ALA A 143 -1.37 -10.52 -6.64
CA ALA A 143 -0.43 -11.63 -6.80
C ALA A 143 1.01 -11.15 -6.66
N HIS A 144 1.36 -10.05 -7.35
CA HIS A 144 2.67 -9.41 -7.25
C HIS A 144 3.07 -9.10 -5.81
N LEU A 145 2.16 -8.50 -5.03
CA LEU A 145 2.43 -8.15 -3.64
C LEU A 145 2.86 -9.37 -2.79
N VAL A 146 2.40 -10.58 -3.14
CA VAL A 146 2.79 -11.83 -2.48
C VAL A 146 4.10 -12.37 -3.06
N ASP A 147 4.21 -12.37 -4.39
CA ASP A 147 5.34 -12.94 -5.13
C ASP A 147 6.66 -12.19 -4.87
N GLU A 148 6.60 -10.90 -4.55
CA GLU A 148 7.79 -10.10 -4.27
C GLU A 148 8.44 -10.46 -2.92
N ILE A 149 7.66 -10.78 -1.90
CA ILE A 149 8.17 -11.05 -0.53
C ILE A 149 9.33 -12.06 -0.50
N PRO A 150 9.25 -13.25 -1.14
CA PRO A 150 10.37 -14.20 -1.14
C PRO A 150 11.60 -13.72 -1.92
N THR A 151 11.51 -12.68 -2.76
CA THR A 151 12.69 -12.13 -3.47
C THR A 151 13.60 -11.30 -2.57
N ILE A 152 13.08 -10.89 -1.40
CA ILE A 152 13.78 -10.04 -0.43
C ILE A 152 13.79 -10.65 0.98
N GLU A 153 13.65 -11.97 1.09
CA GLU A 153 13.62 -12.66 2.37
C GLU A 153 14.97 -12.62 3.12
N ALA A 154 14.91 -12.87 4.41
CA ALA A 154 16.08 -12.75 5.29
C ALA A 154 17.25 -13.65 4.89
N SER A 155 17.00 -14.83 4.32
CA SER A 155 18.03 -15.74 3.78
C SER A 155 18.83 -15.07 2.68
N ILE A 156 18.15 -14.50 1.68
CA ILE A 156 18.77 -13.77 0.56
C ILE A 156 19.54 -12.56 1.09
N MET A 157 18.90 -11.78 1.96
CA MET A 157 19.52 -10.58 2.52
C MET A 157 20.77 -10.90 3.36
N LYS A 158 20.78 -12.00 4.11
CA LYS A 158 21.94 -12.46 4.91
C LYS A 158 23.06 -13.01 4.04
N GLU A 159 22.72 -13.68 2.95
CA GLU A 159 23.70 -14.29 2.05
C GLU A 159 24.45 -13.24 1.22
N HIS A 160 23.75 -12.20 0.76
CA HIS A 160 24.27 -11.30 -0.27
C HIS A 160 24.61 -9.88 0.19
N PHE A 161 24.15 -9.46 1.37
CA PHE A 161 24.36 -8.10 1.85
C PHE A 161 25.00 -8.08 3.22
N THR A 162 25.83 -7.08 3.45
CA THR A 162 26.29 -6.71 4.78
C THR A 162 25.34 -5.71 5.42
N ASP A 163 25.41 -5.65 6.74
CA ASP A 163 24.69 -4.68 7.56
C ASP A 163 24.97 -3.21 7.16
N ALA A 164 26.16 -2.91 6.65
CA ALA A 164 26.52 -1.57 6.17
C ALA A 164 25.84 -1.24 4.84
N GLU A 165 25.79 -2.21 3.92
CA GLU A 165 25.13 -2.08 2.62
C GLU A 165 23.61 -1.95 2.78
N LEU A 166 23.00 -2.66 3.73
CA LEU A 166 21.57 -2.48 4.01
C LEU A 166 21.29 -1.10 4.62
N ARG A 167 22.15 -0.57 5.50
CA ARG A 167 22.02 0.82 5.99
C ARG A 167 22.14 1.85 4.87
N GLU A 168 23.01 1.61 3.90
CA GLU A 168 23.14 2.47 2.73
C GLU A 168 21.86 2.45 1.89
N LEU A 169 21.31 1.26 1.62
CA LEU A 169 20.03 1.12 0.93
C LEU A 169 18.92 1.89 1.64
N GLU A 170 18.80 1.73 2.96
CA GLU A 170 17.81 2.45 3.78
C GLU A 170 17.94 3.98 3.68
N ALA A 171 19.17 4.50 3.65
CA ALA A 171 19.42 5.92 3.46
C ALA A 171 18.97 6.41 2.07
N ARG A 172 19.21 5.61 1.01
CA ARG A 172 18.78 5.91 -0.36
C ARG A 172 17.25 5.88 -0.49
N VAL A 173 16.61 4.85 0.05
CA VAL A 173 15.14 4.71 0.10
C VAL A 173 14.52 5.88 0.86
N THR A 174 15.03 6.19 2.05
CA THR A 174 14.56 7.34 2.85
C THR A 174 14.69 8.66 2.10
N LYS A 175 15.79 8.85 1.36
CA LYS A 175 15.98 10.05 0.54
C LYS A 175 14.94 10.11 -0.58
N LYS A 176 14.73 9.02 -1.32
CA LYS A 176 13.75 8.95 -2.40
C LYS A 176 12.32 9.22 -1.90
N ILE A 177 11.92 8.58 -0.81
CA ILE A 177 10.61 8.83 -0.17
C ILE A 177 10.44 10.32 0.17
N LYS A 178 11.48 10.99 0.71
CA LYS A 178 11.41 12.43 0.99
C LYS A 178 11.29 13.31 -0.26
N GLU A 179 11.75 12.83 -1.41
CA GLU A 179 11.70 13.56 -2.69
C GLU A 179 10.36 13.37 -3.41
N CYS A 180 9.77 12.17 -3.37
CA CYS A 180 8.53 11.86 -4.10
C CYS A 180 7.27 11.88 -3.23
N THR A 181 7.36 11.51 -1.94
CA THR A 181 6.18 11.33 -1.10
C THR A 181 5.83 12.60 -0.33
N SER A 182 4.62 13.07 -0.57
CA SER A 182 4.04 14.17 0.19
C SER A 182 3.67 13.71 1.60
N VAL A 183 4.13 14.44 2.63
CA VAL A 183 3.74 14.19 4.03
C VAL A 183 2.22 14.23 4.25
N TRP A 184 1.48 14.86 3.34
CA TRP A 184 0.01 14.89 3.34
C TRP A 184 -0.64 13.54 3.03
N LEU A 185 0.08 12.61 2.41
CA LEU A 185 -0.40 11.25 2.12
C LEU A 185 -0.23 10.30 3.32
N MET A 186 0.61 10.65 4.30
CA MET A 186 0.88 9.83 5.48
C MET A 186 -0.36 9.31 6.23
N PRO A 187 -1.52 9.99 6.27
CA PRO A 187 -2.70 9.42 6.91
C PRO A 187 -3.17 8.08 6.33
N ILE A 188 -2.83 7.75 5.07
CA ILE A 188 -3.16 6.46 4.47
C ILE A 188 -2.59 5.29 5.28
N VAL A 189 -1.41 5.48 5.87
CA VAL A 189 -0.76 4.48 6.74
C VAL A 189 -1.63 4.14 7.94
N PHE A 190 -2.36 5.10 8.50
CA PHE A 190 -3.22 4.85 9.66
C PHE A 190 -4.55 4.24 9.26
N VAL A 191 -5.23 4.85 8.29
CA VAL A 191 -6.59 4.45 7.96
C VAL A 191 -6.65 3.16 7.13
N SER A 192 -5.53 2.75 6.53
CA SER A 192 -5.43 1.48 5.81
C SER A 192 -4.45 0.50 6.46
N GLY A 193 -3.70 0.90 7.48
CA GLY A 193 -2.94 -0.03 8.33
C GLY A 193 -3.82 -0.77 9.33
N ASP A 194 -3.29 -1.80 9.98
CA ASP A 194 -3.96 -2.49 11.09
C ASP A 194 -2.91 -2.95 12.11
N LEU A 195 -2.99 -2.40 13.32
CA LEU A 195 -2.09 -2.74 14.42
C LEU A 195 -2.24 -4.20 14.88
N SER A 196 -3.34 -4.88 14.58
CA SER A 196 -3.44 -6.32 14.88
C SER A 196 -2.52 -7.17 14.01
N HIS A 197 -2.18 -6.69 12.81
CA HIS A 197 -1.34 -7.38 11.84
C HIS A 197 0.09 -6.84 11.80
N ASN A 198 0.23 -5.51 11.89
CA ASN A 198 1.50 -4.80 11.90
C ASN A 198 1.59 -3.87 13.12
N PRO A 199 1.60 -4.39 14.36
CA PRO A 199 1.57 -3.57 15.59
C PRO A 199 2.75 -2.61 15.71
N TRP A 200 3.85 -2.95 15.05
CA TRP A 200 5.10 -2.22 15.05
C TRP A 200 5.17 -1.12 13.98
N PHE A 201 4.25 -1.10 13.01
CA PHE A 201 4.21 -0.05 11.99
C PHE A 201 3.18 1.02 12.43
N PRO A 202 3.51 2.32 12.47
CA PRO A 202 4.70 2.97 11.90
C PRO A 202 5.70 3.46 12.98
N GLU A 203 6.24 2.61 13.85
CA GLU A 203 7.22 3.01 14.89
C GLU A 203 8.49 3.65 14.31
N GLU A 204 8.84 3.34 13.06
CA GLU A 204 9.96 3.94 12.33
C GLU A 204 9.74 5.43 11.97
N VAL A 205 8.48 5.89 11.97
CA VAL A 205 8.16 7.27 11.58
C VAL A 205 8.36 8.21 12.78
N PRO A 206 9.12 9.31 12.63
CA PRO A 206 9.39 10.24 13.73
C PRO A 206 8.11 10.78 14.38
N ALA A 207 8.09 10.84 15.72
CA ALA A 207 6.91 11.28 16.48
C ALA A 207 6.31 12.64 16.04
N PRO A 208 7.09 13.67 15.66
CA PRO A 208 6.52 14.92 15.12
C PRO A 208 5.77 14.73 13.80
N VAL A 209 6.24 13.82 12.93
CA VAL A 209 5.58 13.48 11.66
C VAL A 209 4.26 12.76 11.94
N LEU A 210 4.27 11.81 12.88
CA LEU A 210 3.06 11.12 13.33
C LEU A 210 2.04 12.09 13.93
N PHE A 211 2.50 13.04 14.74
CA PHE A 211 1.64 14.09 15.30
C PHE A 211 1.01 14.94 14.20
N PHE A 212 1.82 15.44 13.27
CA PHE A 212 1.34 16.22 12.12
C PHE A 212 0.30 15.44 11.32
N ALA A 213 0.61 14.20 10.95
CA ALA A 213 -0.28 13.39 10.13
C ALA A 213 -1.63 13.14 10.83
N ARG A 214 -1.61 12.73 12.11
CA ARG A 214 -2.84 12.41 12.89
C ARG A 214 -3.69 13.62 13.26
N HIS A 215 -3.06 14.77 13.52
CA HIS A 215 -3.76 15.91 14.12
C HIS A 215 -3.93 17.10 13.18
N ILE A 216 -3.18 17.15 12.08
CA ILE A 216 -3.22 18.24 11.11
C ILE A 216 -3.66 17.69 9.75
N ALA A 217 -2.89 16.79 9.14
CA ALA A 217 -3.19 16.28 7.79
C ALA A 217 -4.56 15.59 7.74
N MET A 218 -4.90 14.76 8.73
CA MET A 218 -6.21 14.12 8.82
C MET A 218 -7.40 15.07 8.99
N ARG A 219 -7.18 16.33 9.39
CA ARG A 219 -8.26 17.32 9.49
C ARG A 219 -8.51 18.03 8.16
N ILE A 220 -7.50 18.13 7.32
CA ILE A 220 -7.62 18.71 5.98
C ILE A 220 -8.21 17.64 5.06
N GLU A 221 -9.31 17.97 4.37
CA GLU A 221 -10.06 17.01 3.54
C GLU A 221 -10.51 15.77 4.35
N GLY A 222 -10.83 15.98 5.64
CA GLY A 222 -10.97 14.92 6.65
C GLY A 222 -11.96 13.79 6.30
N ASP A 223 -13.00 14.09 5.53
CA ASP A 223 -14.00 13.12 5.11
C ASP A 223 -13.42 12.02 4.21
N MET A 224 -12.33 12.27 3.48
CA MET A 224 -11.73 11.24 2.63
C MET A 224 -11.08 10.12 3.46
N TRP A 225 -10.61 10.42 4.66
CA TRP A 225 -9.95 9.44 5.51
C TRP A 225 -10.93 8.45 6.16
N LYS A 226 -12.24 8.73 6.13
CA LYS A 226 -13.27 7.82 6.67
C LYS A 226 -13.42 6.53 5.85
N TRP A 227 -12.90 6.50 4.62
CA TRP A 227 -13.05 5.36 3.69
C TRP A 227 -12.01 4.25 3.89
N GLY A 228 -10.95 4.49 4.68
CA GLY A 228 -10.04 3.42 5.08
C GLY A 228 -10.69 2.44 6.06
N GLN A 229 -10.11 1.24 6.21
CA GLN A 229 -10.66 0.22 7.10
C GLN A 229 -10.39 0.44 8.59
N SER A 230 -9.44 1.32 8.91
CA SER A 230 -8.98 1.58 10.28
C SER A 230 -9.18 3.04 10.69
N ASP A 231 -9.16 3.27 11.99
CA ASP A 231 -9.19 4.63 12.55
C ASP A 231 -7.80 5.30 12.47
N LYS A 232 -7.71 6.56 12.93
CA LYS A 232 -6.45 7.33 12.97
C LYS A 232 -5.37 6.74 13.89
N TYR A 233 -5.70 5.72 14.67
CA TYR A 233 -4.79 4.98 15.53
C TYR A 233 -4.44 3.61 14.95
N GLY A 234 -4.83 3.31 13.71
CA GLY A 234 -4.55 2.03 13.07
C GLY A 234 -5.36 0.87 13.66
N ARG A 235 -6.49 1.15 14.30
CA ARG A 235 -7.40 0.12 14.82
C ARG A 235 -8.45 -0.18 13.77
N LEU A 236 -8.60 -1.45 13.41
CA LEU A 236 -9.62 -1.88 12.48
C LEU A 236 -11.02 -1.52 12.98
N LYS A 237 -11.84 -0.89 12.14
CA LYS A 237 -13.23 -0.54 12.48
C LYS A 237 -14.11 -1.78 12.50
N ASP A 238 -15.17 -1.75 13.32
CA ASP A 238 -16.01 -2.92 13.59
C ASP A 238 -16.67 -3.50 12.33
N GLU A 239 -17.06 -2.64 11.39
CA GLU A 239 -17.70 -3.06 10.13
C GLU A 239 -16.78 -3.93 9.25
N PHE A 240 -15.46 -3.89 9.46
CA PHE A 240 -14.49 -4.68 8.70
C PHE A 240 -13.98 -5.93 9.42
N LYS A 241 -14.28 -6.11 10.71
CA LYS A 241 -13.73 -7.25 11.49
C LYS A 241 -14.15 -8.61 10.94
N SER A 242 -15.41 -8.75 10.54
CA SER A 242 -15.96 -9.99 9.97
C SER A 242 -15.28 -10.41 8.67
N MET A 243 -14.76 -9.46 7.88
CA MET A 243 -14.00 -9.71 6.66
C MET A 243 -12.72 -10.52 6.90
N TYR A 244 -12.16 -10.39 8.10
CA TYR A 244 -10.91 -11.03 8.49
C TYR A 244 -11.11 -12.07 9.60
N GLY A 245 -12.34 -12.56 9.79
CA GLY A 245 -12.65 -13.58 10.80
C GLY A 245 -12.50 -13.11 12.25
N MET A 246 -12.48 -11.80 12.50
CA MET A 246 -12.40 -11.22 13.84
C MET A 246 -13.79 -10.98 14.43
N ALA A 247 -13.94 -11.16 15.74
CA ALA A 247 -15.19 -10.89 16.45
C ALA A 247 -15.39 -9.38 16.67
N ASN A 248 -16.63 -8.91 16.57
CA ASN A 248 -17.00 -7.55 16.96
C ASN A 248 -16.85 -7.38 18.48
N SER A 249 -16.36 -6.22 18.91
CA SER A 249 -16.15 -5.89 20.33
C SER A 249 -17.30 -5.06 20.88
#